data_AF-F0ZJC0-F1
#
_entry.id   AF-F0ZJC0-F1
#
_cell.length_a   1.000
_cell.length_b   1.000
_cell.length_c   1.000
_cell.angle_alpha   90.00
_cell.angle_beta   90.00
_cell.angle_gamma   90.00
#
_symmetry.space_group_name_H-M   'P 1'
#
loop_
_entity.id
_entity.type
_entity.pdbx_description
1 polymer ?
#
loop_
_entity_poly.entity_id
_entity_poly.type
_entity_poly.pdbx_seq_one_letter_code
_entity_poly.pdbx_strand_id
1 'polypeptide(L)'
;MVETHETLLRVTNFIYGGALLTSPFWGTGVLLATVMMNDSSRFKTRFQMGCLLSLVAEPISLIYTLSYQNSYGFNKSVSFLPLLPLASYVGCFFLFWNDKIDKDDK
;
A
#
# COMPACT_ATOMS: atom_id res chain seq x y z
N MET A 1 -19.29 23.28 -21.30
CA MET A 1 -19.74 22.04 -20.63
C MET A 1 -18.63 20.99 -20.45
N VAL A 2 -17.47 21.11 -21.12
CA VAL A 2 -16.33 20.17 -20.97
C VAL A 2 -15.52 20.43 -19.68
N GLU A 3 -15.36 21.70 -19.31
CA GLU A 3 -14.54 22.15 -18.18
C GLU A 3 -15.07 21.70 -16.80
N THR A 4 -16.40 21.63 -16.66
CA THR A 4 -17.07 21.11 -15.46
C THR A 4 -16.77 19.63 -15.21
N HIS A 5 -16.55 18.84 -16.26
CA HIS A 5 -16.33 17.40 -16.14
C HIS A 5 -14.90 17.07 -15.68
N GLU A 6 -13.90 17.80 -16.18
CA GLU A 6 -12.50 17.65 -15.77
C GLU A 6 -12.27 18.08 -14.32
N THR A 7 -12.91 19.18 -13.91
CA THR A 7 -12.82 19.69 -12.54
C THR A 7 -13.40 18.68 -11.55
N LEU A 8 -14.53 18.06 -11.90
CA LEU A 8 -15.21 17.07 -11.07
C LEU A 8 -14.39 15.77 -10.96
N LEU A 9 -13.73 15.35 -12.04
CA LEU A 9 -12.79 14.21 -12.03
C LEU A 9 -11.56 14.48 -11.16
N ARG A 10 -10.97 15.67 -11.21
CA ARG A 10 -9.84 16.06 -10.35
C ARG A 10 -10.22 16.08 -8.87
N VAL A 11 -11.37 16.67 -8.54
CA VAL A 11 -11.89 16.70 -7.17
C VAL A 11 -12.18 15.28 -6.68
N THR A 12 -12.79 14.43 -7.51
CA THR A 12 -13.08 13.04 -7.16
C THR A 12 -11.78 12.24 -6.93
N ASN A 13 -10.78 12.37 -7.80
CA ASN A 13 -9.48 11.72 -7.62
C ASN A 13 -8.74 12.20 -6.37
N PHE A 14 -8.83 13.50 -6.04
CA PHE A 14 -8.21 14.04 -4.84
C PHE A 14 -8.91 13.58 -3.57
N ILE A 15 -10.24 13.55 -3.56
CA ILE A 15 -11.02 13.08 -2.40
C ILE A 15 -10.83 11.58 -2.21
N TYR A 16 -10.95 10.75 -3.25
CA TYR A 16 -10.77 9.31 -3.13
C TYR A 16 -9.32 8.92 -2.88
N GLY A 17 -8.36 9.53 -3.59
CA GLY A 17 -6.93 9.29 -3.39
C GLY A 17 -6.45 9.77 -2.01
N GLY A 18 -6.92 10.93 -1.57
CA GLY A 18 -6.65 11.47 -0.24
C GLY A 18 -7.32 10.67 0.89
N ALA A 19 -8.57 10.27 0.72
CA ALA A 19 -9.27 9.39 1.66
C ALA A 19 -8.60 8.02 1.76
N LEU A 20 -8.12 7.47 0.64
CA LEU A 20 -7.29 6.25 0.63
C LEU A 20 -6.02 6.47 1.45
N LEU A 21 -5.25 7.52 1.18
CA LEU A 21 -4.00 7.85 1.90
C LEU A 21 -4.19 8.08 3.40
N THR A 22 -5.33 8.65 3.79
CA THR A 22 -5.65 8.96 5.20
C THR A 22 -6.48 7.87 5.87
N SER A 23 -6.83 6.79 5.16
CA SER A 23 -7.69 5.76 5.70
C SER A 23 -7.01 5.00 6.85
N PRO A 24 -7.77 4.60 7.88
CA PRO A 24 -7.25 3.79 8.99
C PRO A 24 -6.77 2.40 8.55
N PHE A 25 -7.04 2.00 7.30
CA PHE A 25 -6.47 0.81 6.67
C PHE A 25 -4.93 0.82 6.67
N TRP A 26 -4.33 2.01 6.61
CA TRP A 26 -2.88 2.17 6.71
C TRP A 26 -2.37 1.99 8.13
N GLY A 27 -3.06 2.58 9.10
CA GLY A 27 -2.73 2.44 10.52
C GLY A 27 -2.80 0.98 10.99
N THR A 28 -3.79 0.23 10.49
CA THR A 28 -3.91 -1.22 10.76
C THR A 28 -2.79 -2.02 10.10
N GLY A 29 -2.37 -1.69 8.88
CA GLY A 29 -1.20 -2.30 8.24
C GLY A 29 0.10 -2.05 9.02
N VAL A 30 0.30 -0.84 9.55
CA VAL A 30 1.47 -0.47 10.37
C VAL A 30 1.44 -1.22 11.69
N LEU A 31 0.30 -1.28 12.37
CA LEU A 31 0.11 -2.04 13.60
C LEU A 31 0.44 -3.52 13.37
N LEU A 32 -0.02 -4.10 12.27
CA LEU A 32 0.23 -5.49 11.92
C LEU A 32 1.72 -5.76 11.64
N ALA A 33 2.38 -4.88 10.89
CA ALA A 33 3.83 -4.95 10.67
C ALA A 33 4.61 -4.79 11.99
N THR A 34 4.16 -3.90 12.88
CA THR A 34 4.76 -3.66 14.20
C THR A 34 4.57 -4.88 15.11
N VAL A 35 3.41 -5.53 15.09
CA VAL A 35 3.15 -6.80 15.80
C VAL A 35 4.09 -7.88 15.28
N MET A 36 4.26 -8.00 13.95
CA MET A 36 5.21 -8.96 13.38
C MET A 36 6.65 -8.70 13.84
N MET A 37 7.07 -7.43 13.93
CA MET A 37 8.41 -7.05 14.40
C MET A 37 8.61 -7.24 15.91
N ASN A 38 7.56 -7.08 16.71
CA ASN A 38 7.63 -7.30 18.15
C ASN A 38 7.75 -8.81 18.50
N ASP A 39 7.23 -9.68 17.64
CA ASP A 39 7.35 -11.15 17.72
C ASP A 39 8.66 -11.68 17.06
N SER A 40 9.61 -10.79 16.72
CA SER A 40 10.77 -11.08 15.85
C SER A 40 11.85 -11.97 16.45
N SER A 41 11.78 -12.34 17.73
CA SER A 41 12.76 -13.25 18.34
C SER A 41 12.71 -14.68 17.76
N ARG A 42 11.64 -15.05 17.03
CA ARG A 42 11.46 -16.38 16.39
C ARG A 42 11.34 -16.39 14.85
N PHE A 43 10.99 -15.28 14.20
CA PHE A 43 10.62 -15.27 12.77
C PHE A 43 11.61 -14.51 11.88
N LYS A 44 11.70 -14.92 10.60
CA LYS A 44 12.71 -14.42 9.65
C LYS A 44 12.47 -12.94 9.31
N THR A 45 13.36 -12.06 9.77
CA THR A 45 13.41 -10.60 9.55
C THR A 45 13.21 -10.13 8.11
N ARG A 46 13.52 -10.97 7.10
CA ARG A 46 13.32 -10.67 5.67
C ARG A 46 11.87 -10.37 5.30
N PHE A 47 10.89 -11.08 5.87
CA PHE A 47 9.47 -10.89 5.51
C PHE A 47 8.88 -9.66 6.19
N GLN A 48 9.32 -9.37 7.41
CA GLN A 48 8.98 -8.13 8.13
C GLN A 48 9.49 -6.88 7.39
N MET A 49 10.73 -6.91 6.90
CA MET A 49 11.29 -5.84 6.09
C MET A 49 10.53 -5.65 4.78
N GLY A 50 10.09 -6.73 4.14
CA GLY A 50 9.24 -6.67 2.94
C GLY A 50 7.89 -5.98 3.20
N CYS A 51 7.22 -6.32 4.30
CA CYS A 51 5.99 -5.64 4.72
C CYS A 51 6.21 -4.14 4.98
N LEU A 52 7.27 -3.78 5.71
CA LEU A 52 7.62 -2.37 5.99
C LEU A 52 7.89 -1.57 4.71
N LEU A 53 8.74 -2.09 3.82
CA LEU A 53 9.08 -1.43 2.57
C LEU A 53 7.86 -1.24 1.67
N SER A 54 6.98 -2.24 1.62
CA SER A 54 5.73 -2.16 0.86
C SER A 54 4.80 -1.09 1.42
N LEU A 55 4.72 -0.97 2.74
CA LEU A 55 3.89 0.01 3.43
C LEU A 55 4.41 1.44 3.24
N VAL A 56 5.72 1.64 3.16
CA VAL A 56 6.34 2.95 2.84
C VAL A 56 6.25 3.28 1.34
N ALA A 57 6.35 2.27 0.46
CA ALA A 57 6.30 2.47 -0.98
C ALA A 57 4.90 2.81 -1.51
N GLU A 58 3.84 2.32 -0.86
CA GLU A 58 2.47 2.57 -1.25
C GLU A 58 2.07 4.07 -1.22
N PRO A 59 2.32 4.90 -0.16
CA PRO A 59 1.96 6.32 -0.18
C PRO A 59 2.79 7.09 -1.21
N ILE A 60 4.04 6.70 -1.44
CA ILE A 60 4.91 7.27 -2.48
C ILE A 60 4.30 7.01 -3.86
N SER A 61 3.88 5.77 -4.11
CA SER A 61 3.26 5.37 -5.38
C SER A 61 1.90 6.04 -5.62
N LEU A 62 1.09 6.24 -4.57
CA LEU A 62 -0.18 6.95 -4.63
C LEU A 62 0.01 8.44 -4.91
N ILE A 63 0.93 9.11 -4.21
CA ILE A 63 1.26 10.51 -4.46
C ILE A 63 1.74 10.68 -5.90
N TYR A 64 2.67 9.83 -6.36
CA TYR A 64 3.15 9.88 -7.74
C TYR A 64 2.02 9.69 -8.75
N THR A 65 1.14 8.70 -8.53
CA THR A 65 0.01 8.40 -9.41
C THR A 65 -0.97 9.56 -9.48
N LEU A 66 -1.32 10.15 -8.33
CA LEU A 66 -2.20 11.32 -8.26
C LEU A 66 -1.57 12.55 -8.92
N SER A 67 -0.30 12.83 -8.66
CA SER A 67 0.42 13.95 -9.28
C SER A 67 0.50 13.79 -10.80
N TYR A 68 0.83 12.58 -11.28
CA TYR A 68 0.89 12.31 -12.71
C TYR A 68 -0.47 12.46 -13.38
N GLN A 69 -1.53 11.88 -12.80
CA GLN A 69 -2.88 11.98 -13.35
C GLN A 69 -3.39 13.43 -13.36
N ASN A 70 -3.03 14.23 -12.36
CA ASN A 70 -3.44 15.64 -12.29
C ASN A 70 -2.75 16.49 -13.36
N SER A 71 -1.47 16.21 -13.67
CA SER A 71 -0.69 16.98 -14.64
C SER A 71 -0.85 16.52 -16.09
N TYR A 72 -0.98 15.23 -16.35
CA TYR A 72 -0.92 14.64 -17.69
C TYR A 72 -2.23 13.94 -18.13
N GLY A 73 -3.25 13.92 -17.27
CA GLY A 73 -4.50 13.21 -17.52
C GLY A 73 -4.42 11.72 -17.15
N PHE A 74 -5.54 11.01 -17.34
CA PHE A 74 -5.66 9.63 -16.89
C PHE A 74 -4.82 8.67 -17.74
N ASN A 75 -3.89 7.96 -17.09
CA ASN A 75 -3.11 6.89 -17.72
C ASN A 75 -3.34 5.58 -16.96
N LYS A 76 -3.84 4.56 -17.67
CA LYS A 76 -4.19 3.26 -17.09
C LYS A 76 -2.98 2.56 -16.44
N SER A 77 -1.81 2.62 -17.05
CA SER A 77 -0.59 1.97 -16.52
C SER A 77 -0.13 2.62 -15.22
N VAL A 78 -0.17 3.95 -15.16
CA VAL A 78 0.22 4.70 -13.95
C VAL A 78 -0.80 4.49 -12.83
N SER A 79 -2.08 4.36 -13.17
CA SER A 79 -3.17 4.11 -12.21
C SER A 79 -3.03 2.80 -11.44
N PHE A 80 -2.31 1.82 -12.00
CA PHE A 80 -2.08 0.52 -11.36
C PHE A 80 -0.77 0.44 -10.57
N LEU A 81 0.08 1.47 -10.58
CA LEU A 81 1.33 1.48 -9.81
C LEU A 81 1.14 1.20 -8.32
N PRO A 82 0.11 1.72 -7.64
CA PRO A 82 -0.13 1.40 -6.24
C PRO A 82 -0.45 -0.08 -5.97
N LEU A 83 -0.91 -0.84 -6.96
CA LEU A 83 -1.17 -2.27 -6.74
C LEU A 83 0.11 -3.08 -6.48
N LEU A 84 1.27 -2.61 -6.93
CA LEU A 84 2.55 -3.31 -6.73
C LEU A 84 2.96 -3.38 -5.25
N PRO A 85 3.08 -2.25 -4.53
CA PRO A 85 3.36 -2.29 -3.10
C PRO A 85 2.28 -3.03 -2.31
N LEU A 86 1.00 -2.90 -2.67
CA LEU A 86 -0.09 -3.65 -2.04
C LEU A 86 0.07 -5.17 -2.21
N ALA A 87 0.34 -5.64 -3.43
CA ALA A 87 0.57 -7.05 -3.71
C ALA A 87 1.82 -7.58 -3.00
N SER A 88 2.87 -6.78 -2.91
CA SER A 88 4.09 -7.11 -2.17
C SER A 88 3.83 -7.22 -0.66
N TYR A 89 3.04 -6.33 -0.08
CA TYR A 89 2.64 -6.38 1.32
C TYR A 89 1.87 -7.67 1.62
N VAL A 90 0.85 -7.98 0.81
CA VAL A 90 0.04 -9.20 0.97
C VAL A 90 0.91 -10.46 0.81
N GLY A 91 1.79 -10.50 -0.19
CA GLY A 91 2.70 -11.62 -0.41
C GLY A 91 3.65 -11.84 0.78
N CYS A 92 4.28 -10.78 1.28
CA CYS A 92 5.15 -10.86 2.45
C CYS A 92 4.39 -11.28 3.71
N PHE A 93 3.14 -10.82 3.88
CA PHE A 93 2.27 -11.21 4.98
C PHE A 93 1.95 -12.70 4.97
N PHE A 94 1.54 -13.26 3.83
CA PHE A 94 1.26 -14.70 3.71
C PHE A 94 2.51 -15.55 3.93
N LEU A 95 3.66 -15.13 3.39
CA LEU A 95 4.93 -15.83 3.60
C LEU A 95 5.37 -15.82 5.07
N PHE A 96 5.16 -14.70 5.77
CA PHE A 96 5.41 -14.62 7.21
C PHE A 96 4.51 -15.59 7.99
N TRP A 97 3.21 -15.62 7.67
CA TRP A 97 2.26 -16.49 8.36
C TRP A 97 2.57 -17.98 8.15
N ASN A 98 2.93 -18.37 6.93
CA ASN A 98 3.35 -19.73 6.62
C ASN A 98 4.67 -20.12 7.33
N ASP A 99 5.67 -19.22 7.41
CA ASP A 99 6.90 -19.48 8.19
C ASP A 99 6.62 -19.59 9.70
N LYS A 100 5.55 -18.92 10.18
CA LYS A 100 5.12 -19.00 11.57
C LYS A 100 4.52 -20.37 11.90
N ILE A 101 3.57 -20.85 11.11
CA ILE A 101 2.94 -22.16 11.30
C ILE A 101 3.98 -23.29 11.28
N ASP A 102 4.86 -23.33 10.28
CA ASP A 102 5.87 -24.41 10.13
C ASP A 102 6.89 -24.48 11.29
N LYS A 103 7.02 -23.41 12.07
CA LYS A 103 7.90 -23.35 13.25
C LYS A 103 7.18 -23.63 14.56
N ASP A 104 5.88 -23.36 14.65
CA ASP A 104 5.10 -23.71 15.84
C ASP A 104 4.76 -25.22 15.88
N ASP A 105 4.84 -25.91 14.73
CA ASP A 105 4.68 -27.37 14.60
C ASP A 105 5.96 -28.20 14.87
N LYS A 106 7.11 -27.55 15.16
CA LYS A 106 8.41 -28.21 15.44
C LYS A 106 8.85 -28.01 16.88
#